data_AF-A0A151E243-F1
#
_entry.id   AF-A0A151E243-F1
#
_cell.length_a   1.000
_cell.length_b   1.000
_cell.length_c   1.000
_cell.angle_alpha   90.00
_cell.angle_beta   90.00
_cell.angle_gamma   90.00
#
_symmetry.space_group_name_H-M   'P 1'
#
loop_
_entity.id
_entity.type
_entity.pdbx_description
1 polymer ?
#
loop_
_entity_poly.entity_id
_entity_poly.type
_entity_poly.pdbx_seq_one_letter_code
_entity_poly.pdbx_strand_id
1 'polypeptide(L)'
;MNLSIYKGNDKTFEIEVTDQDDEIINLSGGQLFVNVTDWQENSKITKSSTDPTQIEITDPEAGLAQIHFVPTDTSSLASDIYVVYINYINYEGKTYTISQGEFQILDLGTISYIRNRIRNFNGDKEELNVLIRALETTDEEMNDYIQKAVDLFNSLGYTTSYTLSDYPNKGNLIEGTVIQILMGKGILSARNMLTYRDEGGITVQDFDTYGRYINLFNVYINRYMQQAMDIKRSLNVDGAYGSIESPMNYVDIWY
;
A
#
# COMPACT_ATOMS: atom_id res chain seq x y z
N MET A 1 1.64 -4.86 23.29
CA MET A 1 0.99 -4.25 22.09
C MET A 1 1.57 -4.88 20.83
N ASN A 2 0.76 -5.21 19.82
CA ASN A 2 1.26 -5.73 18.53
C ASN A 2 0.94 -4.74 17.41
N LEU A 3 1.96 -4.11 16.87
CA LEU A 3 1.87 -3.16 15.78
C LEU A 3 2.46 -3.77 14.51
N SER A 4 1.84 -3.50 13.36
CA SER A 4 2.38 -3.91 12.06
C SER A 4 2.28 -2.76 11.08
N ILE A 5 3.34 -2.56 10.29
CA ILE A 5 3.39 -1.55 9.24
C ILE A 5 4.08 -2.13 8.00
N TYR A 6 3.65 -1.69 6.84
CA TYR A 6 4.34 -2.00 5.59
C TYR A 6 5.46 -1.00 5.37
N LYS A 7 6.60 -1.52 4.90
CA LYS A 7 7.76 -0.71 4.56
C LYS A 7 7.38 0.42 3.58
N GLY A 8 7.69 1.66 3.96
CA GLY A 8 7.44 2.84 3.14
C GLY A 8 6.00 3.36 3.13
N ASN A 9 5.11 2.83 3.98
CA ASN A 9 3.76 3.38 4.14
C ASN A 9 3.69 4.36 5.31
N ASP A 10 2.69 5.24 5.25
CA ASP A 10 2.18 5.99 6.37
C ASP A 10 1.24 5.12 7.22
N LYS A 11 1.31 5.28 8.54
CA LYS A 11 0.34 4.67 9.47
C LYS A 11 0.30 5.43 10.77
N THR A 12 -0.92 5.69 11.25
CA THR A 12 -1.17 6.24 12.58
C THR A 12 -1.68 5.15 13.50
N PHE A 13 -1.11 5.05 14.70
CA PHE A 13 -1.58 4.15 15.74
C PHE A 13 -2.07 4.97 16.92
N GLU A 14 -3.30 4.72 17.36
CA GLU A 14 -3.80 5.22 18.63
C GLU A 14 -3.36 4.27 19.75
N ILE A 15 -2.84 4.84 20.82
CA ILE A 15 -2.37 4.12 21.99
C ILE A 15 -3.02 4.69 23.25
N GLU A 16 -3.31 3.80 24.18
CA GLU A 16 -3.69 4.14 25.55
C GLU A 16 -2.49 3.85 26.44
N VAL A 17 -2.14 4.84 27.26
CA VAL A 17 -0.94 4.82 28.10
C VAL A 17 -1.36 4.42 29.52
N THR A 18 -1.06 3.17 29.88
CA THR A 18 -1.29 2.63 31.23
C THR A 18 0.01 2.28 31.93
N ASP A 19 0.01 2.26 33.27
CA ASP A 19 1.15 1.80 34.05
C ASP A 19 1.19 0.26 34.20
N GLN A 20 2.05 -0.24 35.11
CA GLN A 20 2.20 -1.68 35.34
C GLN A 20 0.98 -2.34 36.01
N ASP A 21 0.10 -1.54 36.62
CA ASP A 21 -1.12 -1.97 37.30
C ASP A 21 -2.37 -1.74 36.42
N ASP A 22 -2.16 -1.46 35.12
CA ASP A 22 -3.19 -1.10 34.13
C ASP A 22 -3.95 0.21 34.47
N GLU A 23 -3.38 1.09 35.31
CA GLU A 23 -3.98 2.40 35.61
C GLU A 23 -3.61 3.43 34.52
N ILE A 24 -4.60 4.22 34.10
CA ILE A 24 -4.42 5.27 33.09
C ILE A 24 -3.45 6.35 33.61
N ILE A 25 -2.39 6.63 32.86
CA ILE A 25 -1.45 7.70 33.17
C ILE A 25 -1.92 9.01 32.54
N ASN A 26 -2.09 10.04 33.36
CA ASN A 26 -2.33 11.39 32.88
C ASN A 26 -1.07 11.96 32.20
N LEU A 27 -1.20 12.31 30.91
CA LEU A 27 -0.12 12.80 30.06
C LEU A 27 0.06 14.32 30.11
N SER A 28 -0.78 15.03 30.88
CA SER A 28 -0.76 16.48 31.02
C SER A 28 0.60 17.00 31.51
N GLY A 29 1.23 17.85 30.68
CA GLY A 29 2.49 18.50 31.02
C GLY A 29 3.74 17.62 30.94
N GLY A 30 3.62 16.37 30.49
CA GLY A 30 4.76 15.49 30.23
C GLY A 30 5.09 15.35 28.74
N GLN A 31 6.02 14.44 28.45
CA GLN A 31 6.49 14.14 27.09
C GLN A 31 6.49 12.63 26.87
N LEU A 32 5.97 12.19 25.72
CA LEU A 32 5.97 10.81 25.28
C LEU A 32 7.12 10.58 24.29
N PHE A 33 7.79 9.44 24.41
CA PHE A 33 8.82 8.97 23.51
C PHE A 33 8.51 7.56 23.05
N VAL A 34 8.64 7.33 21.75
CA VAL A 34 8.51 6.01 21.15
C VAL A 34 9.84 5.64 20.53
N ASN A 35 10.41 4.52 20.98
CA ASN A 35 11.64 3.97 20.42
C ASN A 35 11.35 2.59 19.83
N VAL A 36 11.72 2.40 18.58
CA VAL A 36 11.68 1.10 17.90
C VAL A 36 13.11 0.61 17.74
N THR A 37 13.42 -0.55 18.31
CA THR A 37 14.76 -1.14 18.30
C THR A 37 14.79 -2.50 17.62
N ASP A 38 15.94 -2.88 17.09
CA ASP A 38 16.18 -4.28 16.70
C ASP A 38 16.44 -5.16 17.94
N TRP A 39 16.63 -6.47 17.72
CA TRP A 39 16.96 -7.44 18.77
C TRP A 39 18.30 -7.19 19.48
N GLN A 40 19.14 -6.30 18.94
CA GLN A 40 20.39 -5.86 19.54
C GLN A 40 20.23 -4.52 20.29
N GLU A 41 18.98 -4.08 20.49
CA GLU A 41 18.63 -2.83 21.17
C GLU A 41 19.16 -1.56 20.47
N ASN A 42 19.51 -1.66 19.19
CA ASN A 42 19.88 -0.47 18.42
C ASN A 42 18.62 0.29 18.01
N SER A 43 18.47 1.53 18.48
CA SER A 43 17.37 2.39 18.04
C SER A 43 17.39 2.59 16.53
N LYS A 44 16.25 2.29 15.89
CA LYS A 44 16.02 2.47 14.46
C LYS A 44 15.07 3.63 14.18
N ILE A 45 14.08 3.82 15.04
CA ILE A 45 13.11 4.91 14.95
C ILE A 45 12.96 5.50 16.35
N THR A 46 13.07 6.82 16.46
CA THR A 46 12.78 7.56 17.69
C THR A 46 11.80 8.67 17.34
N LYS A 47 10.69 8.74 18.10
CA LYS A 47 9.65 9.77 17.96
C LYS A 47 9.40 10.43 19.30
N SER A 48 8.99 11.71 19.28
CA SER A 48 8.72 12.49 20.48
C SER A 48 7.44 13.32 20.34
N SER A 49 6.67 13.44 21.42
CA SER A 49 5.52 14.34 21.50
C SER A 49 5.90 15.82 21.58
N THR A 50 7.20 16.14 21.59
CA THR A 50 7.67 17.51 21.36
C THR A 50 7.44 17.97 19.92
N ASP A 51 7.28 17.01 18.99
CA ASP A 51 6.88 17.24 17.60
C ASP A 51 5.50 16.62 17.36
N PRO A 52 4.43 17.44 17.25
CA PRO A 52 3.07 16.93 17.07
C PRO A 52 2.88 16.19 15.74
N THR A 53 3.78 16.36 14.77
CA THR A 53 3.74 15.59 13.51
C THR A 53 4.18 14.14 13.69
N GLN A 54 4.84 13.83 14.81
CA GLN A 54 5.32 12.50 15.14
C GLN A 54 4.44 11.82 16.18
N ILE A 55 4.06 12.55 17.24
CA ILE A 55 3.17 12.06 18.29
C ILE A 55 2.23 13.18 18.72
N GLU A 56 0.93 12.96 18.60
CA GLU A 56 -0.12 13.87 19.04
C GLU A 56 -0.81 13.30 20.29
N ILE A 57 -0.80 14.03 21.41
CA ILE A 57 -1.57 13.66 22.61
C ILE A 57 -2.99 14.13 22.40
N THR A 58 -3.92 13.18 22.17
CA THR A 58 -5.31 13.49 21.78
C THR A 58 -6.21 13.72 22.99
N ASP A 59 -6.02 12.95 24.07
CA ASP A 59 -6.71 13.14 25.35
C ASP A 59 -5.72 12.87 26.50
N PRO A 60 -5.13 13.93 27.10
CA PRO A 60 -4.13 13.78 28.15
C PRO A 60 -4.67 13.11 29.41
N GLU A 61 -5.93 13.37 29.79
CA GLU A 61 -6.53 12.84 31.02
C GLU A 61 -6.90 11.36 30.87
N ALA A 62 -7.30 10.94 29.67
CA ALA A 62 -7.56 9.55 29.33
C ALA A 62 -6.30 8.76 28.91
N GLY A 63 -5.12 9.40 28.91
CA GLY A 63 -3.88 8.73 28.52
C GLY A 63 -3.79 8.37 27.03
N LEU A 64 -4.56 9.05 26.16
CA LEU A 64 -4.61 8.74 24.73
C LEU A 64 -3.62 9.57 23.93
N ALA A 65 -2.89 8.90 23.05
CA ALA A 65 -2.00 9.52 22.09
C ALA A 65 -2.01 8.80 20.74
N GLN A 66 -1.70 9.53 19.68
CA GLN A 66 -1.53 9.01 18.33
C GLN A 66 -0.07 9.08 17.92
N ILE A 67 0.47 7.98 17.43
CA ILE A 67 1.83 7.88 16.90
C ILE A 67 1.77 7.81 15.39
N HIS A 68 2.39 8.78 14.71
CA HIS A 68 2.42 8.88 13.27
C HIS A 68 3.73 8.32 12.72
N PHE A 69 3.66 7.22 11.96
CA PHE A 69 4.77 6.74 11.14
C PHE A 69 4.61 7.25 9.72
N VAL A 70 5.69 7.82 9.18
CA VAL A 70 5.78 8.28 7.80
C VAL A 70 6.65 7.33 6.97
N PRO A 71 6.53 7.33 5.62
CA PRO A 71 7.30 6.43 4.76
C PRO A 71 8.80 6.36 5.05
N THR A 72 9.43 7.51 5.36
CA THR A 72 10.86 7.59 5.63
C THR A 72 11.30 6.80 6.86
N ASP A 73 10.43 6.64 7.85
CA ASP A 73 10.75 5.93 9.10
C ASP A 73 11.03 4.44 8.87
N THR A 74 10.35 3.83 7.89
CA THR A 74 10.42 2.38 7.66
C THR A 74 11.11 2.00 6.36
N SER A 75 11.24 2.94 5.41
CA SER A 75 11.78 2.70 4.06
C SER A 75 13.19 2.10 4.01
N SER A 76 14.05 2.39 4.99
CA SER A 76 15.42 1.85 5.06
C SER A 76 15.52 0.57 5.90
N LEU A 77 14.47 0.23 6.66
CA LEU A 77 14.51 -0.87 7.61
C LEU A 77 14.33 -2.22 6.91
N ALA A 78 15.02 -3.24 7.43
CA ALA A 78 14.80 -4.61 7.00
C ALA A 78 13.43 -5.08 7.50
N SER A 79 12.83 -6.00 6.76
CA SER A 79 11.54 -6.55 7.14
C SER A 79 11.72 -7.65 8.15
N ASP A 80 11.38 -7.32 9.39
CA ASP A 80 11.64 -8.11 10.58
C ASP A 80 10.69 -7.68 11.70
N ILE A 81 10.74 -8.37 12.82
CA ILE A 81 10.10 -8.00 14.07
C ILE A 81 11.06 -7.12 14.88
N TYR A 82 10.58 -5.95 15.27
CA TYR A 82 11.26 -5.00 16.14
C TYR A 82 10.55 -4.93 17.49
N VAL A 83 11.24 -4.38 18.49
CA VAL A 83 10.65 -4.11 19.79
C VAL A 83 10.31 -2.63 19.86
N VAL A 84 9.09 -2.31 20.29
CA VAL A 84 8.68 -0.93 20.56
C VAL A 84 8.64 -0.67 22.06
N TYR A 85 9.28 0.42 22.48
CA TYR A 85 9.27 0.94 23.83
C TYR A 85 8.58 2.29 23.84
N ILE A 86 7.56 2.42 24.69
CA ILE A 86 6.89 3.69 24.95
C ILE A 86 7.32 4.16 26.33
N ASN A 87 7.93 5.35 26.37
CA ASN A 87 8.38 5.98 27.60
C ASN A 87 7.69 7.33 27.78
N TYR A 88 7.36 7.66 29.02
CA TYR A 88 6.80 8.95 29.40
C TYR A 88 7.70 9.64 30.40
N ILE A 89 7.96 10.92 30.17
CA ILE A 89 8.70 11.78 31.09
C ILE A 89 7.73 12.82 31.62
N ASN A 90 7.45 12.78 32.92
CA ASN A 90 6.57 13.77 33.54
C ASN A 90 7.27 15.13 33.72
N TYR A 91 6.54 16.14 34.18
CA TYR A 91 7.09 17.48 34.45
C TYR A 91 8.19 17.52 35.52
N GLU A 92 8.30 16.49 36.37
CA GLU A 92 9.37 16.34 37.36
C GLU A 92 10.63 15.69 36.78
N GLY A 93 10.61 15.29 35.50
CA GLY A 93 11.71 14.59 34.83
C GLY A 93 11.81 13.10 35.15
N LYS A 94 10.82 12.51 35.83
CA LYS A 94 10.78 11.07 36.09
C LYS A 94 10.35 10.34 34.82
N THR A 95 11.10 9.31 34.44
CA THR A 95 10.84 8.47 33.27
C THR A 95 10.11 7.20 33.69
N TYR A 96 9.03 6.88 32.96
CA TYR A 96 8.22 5.69 33.13
C TYR A 96 8.22 4.90 31.82
N THR A 97 8.59 3.63 31.88
CA THR A 97 8.37 2.70 30.76
C THR A 97 6.96 2.13 30.89
N ILE A 98 6.12 2.49 29.93
CA ILE A 98 4.68 2.26 29.97
C ILE A 98 4.34 0.93 29.32
N SER A 99 4.85 0.72 28.11
CA SER A 99 4.45 -0.43 27.31
C SER A 99 5.63 -0.90 26.47
N GLN A 100 5.70 -2.23 26.36
CA GLN A 100 6.57 -2.93 25.45
C GLN A 100 5.71 -3.76 24.49
N GLY A 101 6.09 -3.76 23.21
CA GLY A 101 5.34 -4.46 22.18
C GLY A 101 6.20 -4.96 21.04
N GLU A 102 5.60 -5.78 20.20
CA GLU A 102 6.17 -6.18 18.91
C GLU A 102 5.75 -5.17 17.84
N PHE A 103 6.72 -4.73 17.05
CA PHE A 103 6.53 -3.86 15.89
C PHE A 103 7.03 -4.58 14.65
N GLN A 104 6.12 -5.13 13.85
CA GLN A 104 6.47 -5.89 12.66
C GLN A 104 6.54 -4.99 11.44
N ILE A 105 7.71 -4.95 10.79
CA ILE A 105 7.87 -4.33 9.48
C ILE A 105 7.74 -5.41 8.42
N LEU A 106 6.70 -5.30 7.62
CA LEU A 106 6.42 -6.26 6.56
C LEU A 106 7.04 -5.75 5.24
N ASP A 107 7.92 -6.54 4.64
CA ASP A 107 8.20 -6.44 3.21
C ASP A 107 7.07 -7.18 2.55
N LEU A 108 6.09 -6.44 2.07
CA LEU A 108 5.38 -6.97 0.93
C LEU A 108 6.30 -6.70 -0.24
N GLY A 109 7.25 -7.61 -0.51
CA GLY A 109 8.07 -7.54 -1.72
C GLY A 109 7.17 -7.16 -2.89
N THR A 110 7.58 -6.25 -3.76
CA THR A 110 6.69 -5.43 -4.62
C THR A 110 5.52 -6.19 -5.24
N ILE A 111 5.74 -7.45 -5.66
CA ILE A 111 4.72 -8.38 -6.16
C ILE A 111 3.62 -8.69 -5.13
N SER A 112 3.97 -9.06 -3.90
CA SER A 112 3.00 -9.42 -2.85
C SER A 112 2.12 -8.23 -2.46
N TYR A 113 2.68 -7.02 -2.42
CA TYR A 113 1.92 -5.80 -2.17
C TYR A 113 0.87 -5.57 -3.26
N ILE A 114 1.31 -5.61 -4.51
CA ILE A 114 0.44 -5.42 -5.66
C ILE A 114 -0.64 -6.50 -5.69
N ARG A 115 -0.28 -7.76 -5.42
CA ARG A 115 -1.21 -8.89 -5.33
C ARG A 115 -2.31 -8.65 -4.31
N ASN A 116 -1.96 -8.31 -3.07
CA ASN A 116 -2.95 -8.03 -2.02
C ASN A 116 -3.85 -6.85 -2.37
N ARG A 117 -3.31 -5.83 -3.02
CA ARG A 117 -4.13 -4.70 -3.51
C ARG A 117 -5.09 -5.11 -4.62
N ILE A 118 -4.66 -5.94 -5.58
CA ILE A 118 -5.54 -6.46 -6.63
C ILE A 118 -6.63 -7.34 -6.03
N ARG A 119 -6.30 -8.24 -5.09
CA ARG A 119 -7.30 -9.07 -4.39
C ARG A 119 -8.36 -8.23 -3.70
N ASN A 120 -7.93 -7.22 -2.95
CA ASN A 120 -8.86 -6.28 -2.30
C ASN A 120 -9.68 -5.47 -3.31
N PHE A 121 -9.09 -5.05 -4.43
CA PHE A 121 -9.77 -4.30 -5.47
C PHE A 121 -10.84 -5.14 -6.20
N ASN A 122 -10.52 -6.38 -6.54
CA ASN A 122 -11.44 -7.31 -7.21
C ASN A 122 -12.45 -7.96 -6.26
N GLY A 123 -12.23 -7.87 -4.93
CA GLY A 123 -12.98 -8.65 -3.95
C GLY A 123 -12.67 -10.14 -4.01
N ASP A 124 -11.52 -10.54 -4.57
CA ASP A 124 -11.11 -11.94 -4.69
C ASP A 124 -10.58 -12.47 -3.35
N LYS A 125 -11.52 -12.75 -2.44
CA LYS A 125 -11.30 -13.31 -1.12
C LYS A 125 -12.14 -14.56 -0.93
N GLU A 126 -11.58 -15.55 -0.23
CA GLU A 126 -12.25 -16.84 0.01
C GLU A 126 -13.61 -16.67 0.69
N GLU A 127 -13.70 -15.75 1.65
CA GLU A 127 -14.93 -15.43 2.38
C GLU A 127 -16.02 -14.76 1.52
N LEU A 128 -15.64 -14.10 0.42
CA LEU A 128 -16.58 -13.46 -0.50
C LEU A 128 -16.99 -14.39 -1.66
N ASN A 129 -16.15 -15.36 -2.00
CA ASN A 129 -16.38 -16.33 -3.06
C ASN A 129 -17.21 -17.53 -2.57
N VAL A 130 -18.44 -17.28 -2.11
CA VAL A 130 -19.32 -18.28 -1.47
C VAL A 130 -19.54 -19.54 -2.30
N LEU A 131 -19.53 -19.42 -3.63
CA LEU A 131 -19.78 -20.54 -4.57
C LEU A 131 -18.56 -21.46 -4.76
N ILE A 132 -17.36 -20.89 -4.74
CA ILE A 132 -16.11 -21.62 -5.06
C ILE A 132 -15.38 -22.00 -3.77
N ARG A 133 -15.56 -21.21 -2.69
CA ARG A 133 -14.85 -21.31 -1.41
C ARG A 133 -13.33 -21.42 -1.60
N ALA A 134 -12.84 -20.65 -2.56
CA ALA A 134 -11.44 -20.55 -2.90
C ALA A 134 -11.19 -19.20 -3.58
N LEU A 135 -9.91 -18.89 -3.79
CA LEU A 135 -9.48 -17.75 -4.59
C LEU A 135 -9.79 -18.03 -6.07
N GLU A 136 -10.40 -17.06 -6.75
CA GLU A 136 -10.73 -17.17 -8.17
C GLU A 136 -9.47 -17.08 -9.05
N THR A 137 -8.51 -16.25 -8.65
CA THR A 137 -7.21 -16.13 -9.33
C THR A 137 -6.10 -16.62 -8.40
N THR A 138 -5.29 -17.57 -8.87
CA THR A 138 -4.15 -18.08 -8.09
C THR A 138 -3.03 -17.03 -8.02
N ASP A 139 -2.12 -17.19 -7.06
CA ASP A 139 -0.98 -16.29 -6.91
C ASP A 139 -0.05 -16.29 -8.13
N GLU A 140 0.14 -17.46 -8.76
CA GLU A 140 0.95 -17.61 -9.98
C GLU A 140 0.29 -16.94 -11.18
N GLU A 141 -1.02 -17.16 -11.39
CA GLU A 141 -1.79 -16.48 -12.42
C GLU A 141 -1.73 -14.95 -12.23
N MET A 142 -1.87 -14.48 -10.99
CA MET A 142 -1.84 -13.05 -10.70
C MET A 142 -0.48 -12.44 -11.02
N ASN A 143 0.63 -13.12 -10.73
CA ASN A 143 1.96 -12.64 -11.07
C ASN A 143 2.17 -12.52 -12.59
N ASP A 144 1.66 -13.48 -13.36
CA ASP A 144 1.69 -13.44 -14.83
C ASP A 144 0.87 -12.25 -15.37
N TYR A 145 -0.31 -11.99 -14.82
CA TYR A 145 -1.11 -10.82 -15.19
C TYR A 145 -0.44 -9.49 -14.82
N ILE A 146 0.25 -9.42 -13.67
CA ILE A 146 1.04 -8.24 -13.28
C ILE A 146 2.13 -7.97 -14.34
N GLN A 147 2.86 -9.01 -14.74
CA GLN A 147 3.91 -8.86 -15.74
C GLN A 147 3.34 -8.42 -17.10
N LYS A 148 2.24 -9.04 -17.55
CA LYS A 148 1.54 -8.64 -18.77
C LYS A 148 1.07 -7.18 -18.75
N ALA A 149 0.67 -6.67 -17.59
CA ALA A 149 0.29 -5.27 -17.43
C ALA A 149 1.50 -4.33 -17.59
N VAL A 150 2.66 -4.70 -17.06
CA VAL A 150 3.92 -3.97 -17.28
C VAL A 150 4.31 -3.98 -18.75
N ASP A 151 4.26 -5.15 -19.39
CA ASP A 151 4.60 -5.32 -20.80
C ASP A 151 3.65 -4.52 -21.71
N LEU A 152 2.36 -4.55 -21.40
CA LEU A 152 1.36 -3.73 -22.10
C LEU A 152 1.71 -2.25 -21.97
N PHE A 153 1.94 -1.75 -20.75
CA PHE A 153 2.33 -0.37 -20.53
C PHE A 153 3.55 0.00 -21.37
N ASN A 154 4.59 -0.84 -21.36
CA ASN A 154 5.82 -0.62 -22.13
C ASN A 154 5.59 -0.57 -23.64
N SER A 155 4.65 -1.37 -24.15
CA SER A 155 4.28 -1.41 -25.56
C SER A 155 3.40 -0.23 -26.02
N LEU A 156 2.69 0.44 -25.10
CA LEU A 156 1.74 1.51 -25.45
C LEU A 156 2.44 2.83 -25.78
N GLY A 157 2.21 3.35 -26.99
CA GLY A 157 2.70 4.67 -27.40
C GLY A 157 4.23 4.69 -27.56
N TYR A 158 4.92 5.49 -26.76
CA TYR A 158 6.39 5.54 -26.75
C TYR A 158 6.94 4.29 -26.04
N THR A 159 7.85 3.58 -26.70
CA THR A 159 8.48 2.38 -26.12
C THR A 159 9.26 2.74 -24.86
N THR A 160 8.94 2.07 -23.75
CA THR A 160 9.63 2.20 -22.47
C THR A 160 10.09 0.82 -22.00
N SER A 161 10.99 0.77 -21.02
CA SER A 161 11.56 -0.48 -20.50
C SER A 161 11.41 -0.58 -18.98
N TYR A 162 10.27 -0.18 -18.45
CA TYR A 162 9.99 -0.29 -17.01
C TYR A 162 9.89 -1.76 -16.61
N THR A 163 10.42 -2.06 -15.44
CA THR A 163 10.22 -3.31 -14.72
C THR A 163 9.19 -3.11 -13.61
N LEU A 164 8.93 -4.15 -12.83
CA LEU A 164 7.97 -4.07 -11.73
C LEU A 164 8.42 -3.15 -10.60
N SER A 165 9.73 -3.11 -10.32
CA SER A 165 10.29 -2.32 -9.22
C SER A 165 10.19 -0.82 -9.50
N ASP A 166 10.54 -0.39 -10.71
CA ASP A 166 10.58 1.00 -11.18
C ASP A 166 9.33 1.47 -11.92
N TYR A 167 8.24 0.66 -11.94
CA TYR A 167 6.99 1.07 -12.57
C TYR A 167 6.47 2.40 -11.99
N PRO A 168 6.18 3.42 -12.84
CA PRO A 168 6.04 4.81 -12.41
C PRO A 168 4.78 5.10 -11.58
N ASN A 169 3.72 4.32 -11.75
CA ASN A 169 2.48 4.51 -10.99
C ASN A 169 1.83 3.17 -10.61
N LYS A 170 1.88 2.80 -9.33
CA LYS A 170 1.34 1.51 -8.87
C LYS A 170 -0.19 1.42 -8.99
N GLY A 171 -0.91 2.54 -8.94
CA GLY A 171 -2.38 2.56 -9.15
C GLY A 171 -2.76 2.16 -10.58
N ASN A 172 -2.10 2.76 -11.57
CA ASN A 172 -2.27 2.39 -12.97
C ASN A 172 -1.84 0.93 -13.24
N LEU A 173 -0.80 0.43 -12.56
CA LEU A 173 -0.42 -0.98 -12.66
C LEU A 173 -1.50 -1.93 -12.14
N ILE A 174 -2.14 -1.60 -11.01
CA ILE A 174 -3.27 -2.39 -10.47
C ILE A 174 -4.40 -2.42 -11.50
N GLU A 175 -4.79 -1.28 -12.07
CA GLU A 175 -5.84 -1.22 -13.11
C GLU A 175 -5.46 -2.05 -14.35
N GLY A 176 -4.22 -1.91 -14.83
CA GLY A 176 -3.70 -2.70 -15.94
C GLY A 176 -3.74 -4.20 -15.66
N THR A 177 -3.42 -4.61 -14.45
CA THR A 177 -3.46 -6.02 -14.04
C THR A 177 -4.90 -6.54 -14.01
N VAL A 178 -5.84 -5.76 -13.50
CA VAL A 178 -7.27 -6.12 -13.48
C VAL A 178 -7.80 -6.32 -14.90
N ILE A 179 -7.41 -5.46 -15.85
CA ILE A 179 -7.76 -5.61 -17.26
C ILE A 179 -7.24 -6.95 -17.82
N GLN A 180 -6.00 -7.33 -17.49
CA GLN A 180 -5.43 -8.61 -17.91
C GLN A 180 -6.18 -9.81 -17.29
N ILE A 181 -6.55 -9.71 -16.00
CA ILE A 181 -7.37 -10.72 -15.32
C ILE A 181 -8.74 -10.86 -16.01
N LEU A 182 -9.44 -9.74 -16.25
CA LEU A 182 -10.75 -9.74 -16.91
C LEU A 182 -10.67 -10.33 -18.32
N MET A 183 -9.61 -10.04 -19.06
CA MET A 183 -9.38 -10.62 -20.38
C MET A 183 -9.14 -12.13 -20.30
N GLY A 184 -8.27 -12.59 -19.38
CA GLY A 184 -7.99 -14.01 -19.19
C GLY A 184 -9.21 -14.82 -18.76
N LYS A 185 -9.92 -14.37 -17.72
CA LYS A 185 -11.14 -15.02 -17.21
C LYS A 185 -12.30 -14.90 -18.21
N GLY A 186 -12.40 -13.78 -18.95
CA GLY A 186 -13.35 -13.61 -20.04
C GLY A 186 -13.15 -14.63 -21.17
N ILE A 187 -11.91 -14.86 -21.62
CA ILE A 187 -11.59 -15.88 -22.62
C ILE A 187 -11.96 -17.28 -22.10
N LEU A 188 -11.65 -17.59 -20.83
CA LEU A 188 -12.01 -18.87 -20.22
C LEU A 188 -13.52 -19.09 -20.19
N SER A 189 -14.28 -18.06 -19.77
CA SER A 189 -15.75 -18.08 -19.76
C SER A 189 -16.32 -18.31 -21.17
N ALA A 190 -15.79 -17.60 -22.18
CA ALA A 190 -16.20 -17.76 -23.58
C ALA A 190 -16.01 -19.21 -24.09
N ARG A 191 -14.89 -19.85 -23.72
CA ARG A 191 -14.58 -21.23 -24.12
C ARG A 191 -15.47 -22.26 -23.46
N ASN A 192 -15.98 -21.96 -22.27
CA ASN A 192 -16.80 -22.87 -21.47
C ASN A 192 -18.31 -22.61 -21.61
N MET A 193 -18.70 -21.64 -22.45
CA MET A 193 -20.11 -21.32 -22.69
C MET A 193 -20.77 -22.44 -23.53
N LEU A 194 -21.65 -23.21 -22.89
CA LEU A 194 -22.50 -24.19 -23.57
C LEU A 194 -23.94 -23.67 -23.61
N THR A 195 -24.39 -23.22 -24.79
CA THR A 195 -25.80 -22.88 -25.00
C THR A 195 -26.59 -24.15 -25.30
N TYR A 196 -27.25 -24.72 -24.29
CA TYR A 196 -28.21 -25.80 -24.49
C TYR A 196 -29.63 -25.23 -24.65
N ARG A 197 -30.32 -25.64 -25.72
CA ARG A 197 -31.71 -25.26 -25.99
C ARG A 197 -32.53 -26.54 -26.10
N ASP A 198 -33.41 -26.76 -25.13
CA ASP A 198 -34.33 -27.90 -25.14
C ASP A 198 -35.49 -27.67 -26.12
N GLU A 199 -36.04 -28.76 -26.69
CA GLU A 199 -37.18 -28.73 -27.61
C GLU A 199 -38.45 -28.15 -26.96
N GLY A 200 -38.48 -28.05 -25.62
CA GLY A 200 -39.52 -27.37 -24.84
C GLY A 200 -39.39 -25.84 -24.72
N GLY A 201 -38.41 -25.21 -25.38
CA GLY A 201 -38.25 -23.75 -25.41
C GLY A 201 -37.62 -23.12 -24.17
N ILE A 202 -37.26 -23.92 -23.16
CA ILE A 202 -36.49 -23.46 -22.00
C ILE A 202 -35.03 -23.35 -22.41
N THR A 203 -34.49 -22.13 -22.32
CA THR A 203 -33.06 -21.86 -22.51
C THR A 203 -32.44 -21.75 -21.13
N VAL A 204 -31.59 -22.71 -20.75
CA VAL A 204 -30.79 -22.61 -19.53
C VAL A 204 -29.45 -22.01 -19.93
N GLN A 205 -29.27 -20.72 -19.63
CA GLN A 205 -27.98 -20.05 -19.72
C GLN A 205 -27.26 -20.24 -18.39
N ASP A 206 -26.63 -21.40 -18.21
CA ASP A 206 -25.76 -21.60 -17.07
C ASP A 206 -24.44 -20.85 -17.33
N PHE A 207 -24.06 -19.94 -16.43
CA PHE A 207 -22.81 -19.16 -16.46
C PHE A 207 -22.62 -18.11 -17.59
N ASP A 208 -23.64 -17.36 -18.01
CA ASP A 208 -23.46 -16.20 -18.92
C ASP A 208 -22.80 -14.99 -18.22
N THR A 209 -21.51 -15.15 -17.91
CA THR A 209 -20.63 -14.15 -17.30
C THR A 209 -19.77 -13.44 -18.34
N TYR A 210 -19.64 -14.02 -19.53
CA TYR A 210 -18.81 -13.51 -20.62
C TYR A 210 -19.18 -12.08 -21.03
N GLY A 211 -20.47 -11.81 -21.23
CA GLY A 211 -20.94 -10.46 -21.58
C GLY A 211 -20.60 -9.41 -20.51
N ARG A 212 -20.57 -9.80 -19.22
CA ARG A 212 -20.20 -8.91 -18.11
C ARG A 212 -18.70 -8.60 -18.12
N TYR A 213 -17.86 -9.60 -18.36
CA TYR A 213 -16.41 -9.41 -18.46
C TYR A 213 -16.04 -8.45 -19.60
N ILE A 214 -16.65 -8.59 -20.79
CA ILE A 214 -16.41 -7.67 -21.90
C ILE A 214 -16.82 -6.24 -21.55
N ASN A 215 -18.00 -6.07 -20.95
CA ASN A 215 -18.49 -4.74 -20.60
C ASN A 215 -17.56 -4.05 -19.60
N LEU A 216 -17.12 -4.75 -18.55
CA LEU A 216 -16.16 -4.21 -17.59
C LEU A 216 -14.81 -3.94 -18.23
N PHE A 217 -14.30 -4.87 -19.04
CA PHE A 217 -13.05 -4.70 -19.78
C PHE A 217 -13.06 -3.41 -20.60
N ASN A 218 -14.13 -3.15 -21.37
CA ASN A 218 -14.25 -1.96 -22.21
C ASN A 218 -14.27 -0.66 -21.40
N VAL A 219 -14.85 -0.67 -20.19
CA VAL A 219 -14.83 0.50 -19.30
C VAL A 219 -13.41 0.75 -18.79
N TYR A 220 -12.72 -0.30 -18.33
CA TYR A 220 -11.39 -0.15 -17.75
C TYR A 220 -10.29 0.13 -18.77
N ILE A 221 -10.30 -0.52 -19.95
CA ILE A 221 -9.24 -0.37 -20.95
C ILE A 221 -9.11 1.07 -21.46
N ASN A 222 -10.24 1.75 -21.71
CA ASN A 222 -10.24 3.12 -22.19
C ASN A 222 -9.65 4.08 -21.16
N ARG A 223 -10.03 3.91 -19.89
CA ARG A 223 -9.49 4.70 -18.77
C ARG A 223 -8.01 4.44 -18.57
N TYR A 224 -7.59 3.18 -18.58
CA TYR A 224 -6.20 2.78 -18.44
C TYR A 224 -5.32 3.35 -19.56
N MET A 225 -5.78 3.29 -20.82
CA MET A 225 -5.04 3.84 -21.96
C MET A 225 -4.83 5.36 -21.84
N GLN A 226 -5.85 6.10 -21.41
CA GLN A 226 -5.75 7.55 -21.19
C GLN A 226 -4.71 7.86 -20.10
N GLN A 227 -4.85 7.23 -18.93
CA GLN A 227 -3.90 7.40 -17.82
C GLN A 227 -2.47 7.03 -18.21
N ALA A 228 -2.28 5.90 -18.92
CA ALA A 228 -0.97 5.43 -19.34
C ALA A 228 -0.30 6.42 -20.31
N MET A 229 -1.06 6.97 -21.26
CA MET A 229 -0.56 8.01 -22.17
C MET A 229 -0.21 9.30 -21.44
N ASP A 230 -1.03 9.72 -20.47
CA ASP A 230 -0.78 10.95 -19.70
C ASP A 230 0.46 10.82 -18.81
N ILE A 231 0.65 9.67 -18.16
CA ILE A 231 1.87 9.36 -17.40
C ILE A 231 3.09 9.42 -18.30
N LYS A 232 3.06 8.74 -19.45
CA LYS A 232 4.21 8.75 -20.38
C LYS A 232 4.49 10.13 -20.96
N ARG A 233 3.46 10.95 -21.23
CA ARG A 233 3.63 12.34 -21.66
C ARG A 233 4.28 13.17 -20.57
N SER A 234 3.82 13.06 -19.31
CA SER A 234 4.43 13.74 -18.17
C SER A 234 5.92 13.39 -18.07
N LEU A 235 6.25 12.11 -18.11
CA LEU A 235 7.63 11.63 -17.99
C LEU A 235 8.53 12.13 -19.15
N ASN A 236 7.99 12.15 -20.37
CA ASN A 236 8.72 12.70 -21.52
C ASN A 236 8.92 14.21 -21.42
N VAL A 237 7.92 14.95 -20.93
CA VAL A 237 8.02 16.39 -20.70
C VAL A 237 9.05 16.68 -19.61
N ASP A 238 9.00 15.95 -18.49
CA ASP A 238 9.95 16.09 -17.39
C ASP A 238 11.39 15.79 -17.86
N GLY A 239 11.56 14.76 -18.71
CA GLY A 239 12.85 14.44 -19.32
C GLY A 239 13.35 15.50 -20.31
N ALA A 240 12.45 16.19 -21.02
CA ALA A 240 12.81 17.26 -21.96
C ALA A 240 13.16 18.58 -21.27
N TYR A 241 12.55 18.87 -20.11
CA TYR A 241 12.85 20.05 -19.29
C TYR A 241 13.98 19.81 -18.27
N GLY A 242 14.81 18.79 -18.48
CA GLY A 242 15.95 18.42 -17.64
C GLY A 242 16.68 19.65 -17.07
N SER A 243 16.77 19.69 -15.74
CA SER A 243 17.29 20.76 -14.89
C SER A 243 17.95 21.92 -15.67
N ILE A 244 17.20 23.00 -15.88
CA ILE A 244 17.84 24.29 -16.14
C ILE A 244 18.52 24.64 -14.81
N GLU A 245 19.84 24.42 -14.71
CA GLU A 245 20.64 25.02 -13.64
C GLU A 245 20.34 26.52 -13.66
N SER A 246 19.64 26.99 -12.64
CA SER A 246 19.37 28.42 -12.50
C SER A 246 20.72 29.13 -12.37
N PRO A 247 21.05 30.11 -13.23
CA PRO A 247 22.30 30.88 -13.11
C PRO A 247 22.37 31.74 -11.84
N MET A 248 21.36 31.72 -10.96
CA MET A 248 21.24 32.61 -9.81
C MET A 248 22.15 32.32 -8.60
N ASN A 249 23.22 31.52 -8.77
CA ASN A 249 24.25 31.35 -7.72
C ASN A 249 25.56 32.11 -7.98
N TYR A 250 25.66 32.92 -9.03
CA TYR A 250 26.75 33.91 -9.17
C TYR A 250 26.22 35.32 -8.84
N VAL A 251 25.93 35.56 -7.56
CA VAL A 251 25.98 36.93 -7.03
C VAL A 251 27.45 37.17 -6.66
N ASP A 252 28.16 37.81 -7.57
CA ASP A 252 29.49 38.37 -7.35
C ASP A 252 29.39 39.39 -6.20
N ILE A 253 29.87 39.01 -5.01
CA ILE A 253 30.00 39.91 -3.87
C ILE A 253 31.36 40.61 -4.02
N TRP A 254 31.37 41.72 -4.74
CA TRP A 254 32.42 42.73 -4.65
C TRP A 254 31.79 44.10 -4.39
N TYR A 255 31.67 44.46 -3.11
CA TYR A 255 31.79 45.84 -2.59
C TYR A 255 32.22 45.79 -1.13
#